data_AF-A0A0W1AFR9-F1
#
_entry.id   AF-A0A0W1AFR9-F1
#
_cell.length_a   1.000
_cell.length_b   1.000
_cell.length_c   1.000
_cell.angle_alpha   90.00
_cell.angle_beta   90.00
_cell.angle_gamma   90.00
#
_symmetry.space_group_name_H-M   'P 1'
#
loop_
_entity.id
_entity.type
_entity.pdbx_description
1 polymer ?
#
loop_
_entity_poly.entity_id
_entity_poly.type
_entity_poly.pdbx_seq_one_letter_code
_entity_poly.pdbx_strand_id
1 'polypeptide(L)'
;MPDNFSKFSLKQCDDIIKALLSYSETQGIEKQTTLNDLVLYYMGYQSPHSLMLKESGQQSVLMAQKMCLSKHQFTRSNFLQALTALCYEYALPEPIEFLSLKDWHAAKIIATFYHQTTEKPLQPIRLTATLDAISQLPTDKKIILLFCIRVFSPEITFEKSELGRMKEEEMTLFLNKVRKSYQLILDDTRLDQWDKHNWSAFYEAVEQNKSLTSLSLNKTSLYLCCLNEEIFQYILNLIALPHLSELFLHNNLLNTLPPELFTKLRGAIDKSPIKHIGLRHVSPEDQGLASSCGMFARYIQRSVDFESGFDGSLTQLSDDASESVASCSV
;
A
#
# COMPACT_ATOMS: atom_id res chain seq x y z
N MET A 1 19.03 -7.17 39.53
CA MET A 1 19.01 -8.58 39.08
C MET A 1 18.92 -8.55 37.56
N PRO A 2 19.76 -9.30 36.81
CA PRO A 2 19.55 -9.45 35.39
C PRO A 2 18.24 -10.22 35.20
N ASP A 3 17.18 -9.54 34.78
CA ASP A 3 15.95 -10.21 34.37
C ASP A 3 16.34 -11.22 33.28
N ASN A 4 16.17 -12.51 33.56
CA ASN A 4 16.31 -13.57 32.58
C ASN A 4 15.18 -13.41 31.54
N PHE A 5 15.35 -12.46 30.62
CA PHE A 5 14.43 -12.25 29.51
C PHE A 5 14.40 -13.54 28.71
N SER A 6 13.27 -14.23 28.80
CA SER A 6 13.08 -15.50 28.11
C SER A 6 13.13 -15.25 26.61
N LYS A 7 14.17 -15.79 25.96
CA LYS A 7 14.36 -15.73 24.51
C LYS A 7 13.62 -16.90 23.90
N PHE A 8 12.61 -16.62 23.07
CA PHE A 8 11.85 -17.64 22.37
C PHE A 8 12.31 -17.69 20.90
N SER A 9 12.62 -18.89 20.43
CA SER A 9 12.85 -19.17 19.00
C SER A 9 11.55 -19.12 18.22
N LEU A 10 11.62 -18.97 16.89
CA LEU A 10 10.45 -19.01 16.02
C LEU A 10 9.59 -20.26 16.22
N LYS A 11 10.23 -21.43 16.29
CA LYS A 11 9.54 -22.71 16.54
C LYS A 11 8.80 -22.72 17.88
N GLN A 12 9.44 -22.22 18.94
CA GLN A 12 8.78 -22.12 20.25
C GLN A 12 7.58 -21.15 20.21
N CYS A 13 7.69 -20.04 19.49
CA CYS A 13 6.56 -19.12 19.32
C CYS A 13 5.40 -19.81 18.60
N ASP A 14 5.67 -20.52 17.49
CA ASP A 14 4.68 -21.30 16.74
C ASP A 14 3.99 -22.36 17.61
N ASP A 15 4.78 -23.18 18.32
CA ASP A 15 4.29 -24.24 19.20
C ASP A 15 3.41 -23.67 20.33
N ILE A 16 3.80 -22.54 20.93
CA ILE A 16 3.02 -21.87 22.00
C ILE A 16 1.68 -21.38 21.46
N ILE A 17 1.66 -20.73 20.29
CA ILE A 17 0.41 -20.23 19.70
C ILE A 17 -0.49 -21.42 19.34
N LYS A 18 0.03 -22.47 18.69
CA LYS A 18 -0.76 -23.67 18.36
C LYS A 18 -1.33 -24.37 19.60
N ALA A 19 -0.57 -24.42 20.69
CA ALA A 19 -1.07 -24.96 21.96
C ALA A 19 -2.17 -24.08 22.58
N LEU A 20 -2.09 -22.75 22.43
CA LEU A 20 -3.16 -21.84 22.83
C LEU A 20 -4.42 -22.06 21.98
N LEU A 21 -4.28 -22.19 20.65
CA LEU A 21 -5.40 -22.44 19.74
C LEU A 21 -6.07 -23.79 20.01
N SER A 22 -5.29 -24.84 20.26
CA SER A 22 -5.83 -26.15 20.61
C SER A 22 -6.61 -26.09 21.93
N TYR A 23 -6.08 -25.36 22.92
CA TYR A 23 -6.77 -25.16 24.19
C TYR A 23 -8.07 -24.36 24.03
N SER A 24 -8.08 -23.27 23.24
CA SER A 24 -9.28 -22.46 23.06
C SER A 24 -10.41 -23.24 22.40
N GLU A 25 -10.10 -24.14 21.46
CA GLU A 25 -11.07 -25.06 20.88
C GLU A 25 -11.71 -25.98 21.94
N THR A 26 -10.94 -26.48 22.92
CA THR A 26 -11.52 -27.26 24.02
C THR A 26 -12.48 -26.45 24.90
N GLN A 27 -12.39 -25.11 24.83
CA GLN A 27 -13.30 -24.18 25.52
C GLN A 27 -14.47 -23.74 24.63
N GLY A 28 -14.60 -24.30 23.43
CA GLY A 28 -15.63 -23.92 22.46
C GLY A 28 -15.39 -22.57 21.79
N ILE A 29 -14.14 -22.07 21.79
CA ILE A 29 -13.77 -20.80 21.16
C ILE A 29 -13.04 -21.08 19.86
N GLU A 30 -13.49 -20.45 18.78
CA GLU A 30 -12.87 -20.61 17.46
C GLU A 30 -11.42 -20.11 17.43
N LYS A 31 -10.57 -20.76 16.61
CA LYS A 31 -9.16 -20.37 16.44
C LYS A 31 -9.02 -18.92 15.96
N GLN A 32 -9.84 -18.49 15.00
CA GLN A 32 -9.83 -17.12 14.48
C GLN A 32 -10.10 -16.09 15.59
N THR A 33 -11.10 -16.35 16.45
CA THR A 33 -11.41 -15.49 17.61
C THR A 33 -10.25 -15.45 18.59
N THR A 34 -9.59 -16.58 18.82
CA THR A 34 -8.42 -16.66 19.70
C THR A 34 -7.21 -15.90 19.14
N LEU A 35 -6.96 -15.99 17.84
CA LEU A 35 -5.92 -15.21 17.18
C LEU A 35 -6.22 -13.72 17.21
N ASN A 36 -7.48 -13.34 17.02
CA ASN A 36 -7.92 -11.95 17.13
C ASN A 36 -7.60 -11.38 18.52
N ASP A 37 -7.96 -12.12 19.57
CA ASP A 37 -7.65 -11.77 20.95
C ASP A 37 -6.15 -11.69 21.22
N LEU A 38 -5.37 -12.64 20.70
CA LEU A 38 -3.91 -12.65 20.87
C LEU A 38 -3.25 -11.44 20.21
N VAL A 39 -3.70 -11.04 19.02
CA VAL A 39 -3.24 -9.82 18.34
C VAL A 39 -3.58 -8.59 19.17
N LEU A 40 -4.83 -8.46 19.63
CA LEU A 40 -5.26 -7.32 20.44
C LEU A 40 -4.46 -7.23 21.74
N TYR A 41 -4.26 -8.36 22.42
CA TYR A 41 -3.46 -8.44 23.64
C TYR A 41 -2.00 -7.99 23.41
N TYR A 42 -1.38 -8.45 22.33
CA TYR A 42 -0.03 -8.02 21.96
C TYR A 42 0.05 -6.51 21.67
N MET A 43 -1.01 -5.92 21.13
CA MET A 43 -1.12 -4.47 20.89
C MET A 43 -1.46 -3.66 22.16
N GLY A 44 -1.63 -4.32 23.32
CA GLY A 44 -1.98 -3.69 24.58
C GLY A 44 -3.48 -3.44 24.77
N TYR A 45 -4.33 -4.06 23.96
CA TYR A 45 -5.79 -3.99 24.08
C TYR A 45 -6.34 -5.18 24.85
N GLN A 46 -7.29 -4.89 25.74
CA GLN A 46 -7.94 -5.89 26.58
C GLN A 46 -9.35 -6.12 26.06
N SER A 47 -9.59 -7.29 25.47
CA SER A 47 -10.95 -7.75 25.15
C SER A 47 -11.54 -8.41 26.40
N PRO A 48 -12.69 -7.97 26.94
CA PRO A 48 -13.25 -8.46 28.21
C PRO A 48 -13.59 -9.95 28.19
N HIS A 49 -13.72 -10.56 27.01
CA HIS A 49 -14.00 -11.98 26.85
C HIS A 49 -12.75 -12.80 26.52
N SER A 50 -11.58 -12.17 26.50
CA SER A 50 -10.35 -12.81 26.06
C SER A 50 -9.86 -13.88 27.02
N LEU A 51 -9.51 -15.04 26.48
CA LEU A 51 -8.73 -16.06 27.18
C LEU A 51 -7.41 -15.50 27.72
N MET A 52 -6.88 -14.43 27.10
CA MET A 52 -5.64 -13.77 27.50
C MET A 52 -5.77 -12.93 28.77
N LEU A 53 -6.99 -12.68 29.28
CA LEU A 53 -7.22 -11.93 30.53
C LEU A 53 -7.70 -12.79 31.69
N LYS A 54 -8.19 -14.00 31.42
CA LYS A 54 -8.62 -14.89 32.49
C LYS A 54 -7.38 -15.32 33.29
N GLU A 55 -7.49 -15.36 34.62
CA GLU A 55 -6.54 -16.04 35.50
C GLU A 55 -6.61 -17.55 35.19
N SER A 56 -6.00 -17.93 34.08
CA SER A 56 -5.94 -19.31 33.62
C SER A 56 -4.67 -19.93 34.17
N GLY A 57 -4.81 -21.02 34.92
CA GLY A 57 -3.67 -21.86 35.29
C GLY A 57 -3.09 -22.64 34.10
N GLN A 58 -3.68 -22.52 32.90
CA GLN A 58 -3.25 -23.28 31.74
C GLN A 58 -1.93 -22.75 31.18
N GLN A 59 -0.95 -23.65 31.07
CA GLN A 59 0.41 -23.31 30.68
C GLN A 59 0.51 -22.62 29.31
N SER A 60 -0.32 -22.99 28.33
CA SER A 60 -0.32 -22.36 27.00
C SER A 60 -0.75 -20.89 27.05
N VAL A 61 -1.73 -20.54 27.89
CA VAL A 61 -2.16 -19.15 28.09
C VAL A 61 -1.06 -18.33 28.76
N LEU A 62 -0.47 -18.85 29.84
CA LEU A 62 0.62 -18.18 30.56
C LEU A 62 1.85 -17.95 29.67
N MET A 63 2.21 -18.93 28.85
CA MET A 63 3.33 -18.81 27.91
C MET A 63 3.03 -17.81 26.80
N ALA A 64 1.82 -17.80 26.25
CA ALA A 64 1.41 -16.81 25.25
C ALA A 64 1.43 -15.39 25.82
N GLN A 65 0.91 -15.17 27.03
CA GLN A 65 0.99 -13.88 27.72
C GLN A 65 2.45 -13.43 27.92
N LYS A 66 3.29 -14.32 28.44
CA LYS A 66 4.72 -14.05 28.66
C LYS A 66 5.45 -13.69 27.37
N MET A 67 5.10 -14.37 26.27
CA MET A 67 5.65 -14.09 24.95
C MET A 67 5.21 -12.71 24.43
N CYS A 68 3.92 -12.37 24.53
CA CYS A 68 3.39 -11.06 24.13
C CYS A 68 4.01 -9.90 24.93
N LEU A 69 4.26 -10.10 26.22
CA LEU A 69 4.85 -9.10 27.11
C LEU A 69 6.38 -9.03 27.03
N SER A 70 7.02 -9.88 26.22
CA SER A 70 8.47 -9.92 26.10
C SER A 70 9.02 -8.63 25.50
N LYS A 71 9.96 -7.99 26.19
CA LYS A 71 10.68 -6.81 25.69
C LYS A 71 11.85 -7.18 24.75
N HIS A 72 12.19 -8.46 24.65
CA HIS A 72 13.34 -8.91 23.86
C HIS A 72 13.03 -8.86 22.36
N GLN A 73 13.79 -8.08 21.59
CA GLN A 73 13.55 -7.84 20.15
C GLN A 73 13.48 -9.14 19.34
N PHE A 74 14.39 -10.08 19.55
CA PHE A 74 14.37 -11.40 18.88
C PHE A 74 13.07 -12.17 19.12
N THR A 75 12.62 -12.27 20.37
CA THR A 75 11.33 -12.90 20.72
C THR A 75 10.17 -12.19 20.02
N ARG A 76 10.14 -10.85 20.04
CA ARG A 76 9.07 -10.08 19.39
C ARG A 76 9.02 -10.32 17.88
N SER A 77 10.18 -10.35 17.22
CA SER A 77 10.27 -10.63 15.79
C SER A 77 9.77 -12.05 15.46
N ASN A 78 10.22 -13.05 16.20
CA ASN A 78 9.81 -14.44 16.03
C ASN A 78 8.32 -14.64 16.32
N PHE A 79 7.82 -14.01 17.37
CA PHE A 79 6.40 -14.04 17.71
C PHE A 79 5.54 -13.44 16.60
N LEU A 80 5.89 -12.24 16.12
CA LEU A 80 5.17 -11.61 15.03
C LEU A 80 5.17 -12.50 13.78
N GLN A 81 6.31 -13.07 13.40
CA GLN A 81 6.39 -13.97 12.26
C GLN A 81 5.49 -15.22 12.41
N ALA A 82 5.51 -15.85 13.58
CA ALA A 82 4.64 -17.01 13.86
C ALA A 82 3.15 -16.59 13.86
N LEU A 83 2.82 -15.47 14.50
CA LEU A 83 1.47 -14.95 14.58
C LEU A 83 0.88 -14.64 13.21
N THR A 84 1.65 -14.00 12.32
CA THR A 84 1.18 -13.65 10.97
C THR A 84 0.95 -14.91 10.12
N ALA A 85 1.85 -15.89 10.21
CA ALA A 85 1.69 -17.18 9.52
C ALA A 85 0.44 -17.92 10.00
N LEU A 86 0.18 -17.96 11.32
CA LEU A 86 -1.00 -18.64 11.87
C LEU A 86 -2.29 -17.86 11.62
N CYS A 87 -2.24 -16.52 11.56
CA CYS A 87 -3.36 -15.73 11.06
C CYS A 87 -3.72 -16.13 9.62
N TYR A 88 -2.73 -16.27 8.74
CA TYR A 88 -2.96 -16.73 7.37
C TYR A 88 -3.50 -18.16 7.29
N GLU A 89 -3.02 -19.07 8.15
CA GLU A 89 -3.47 -20.46 8.19
C GLU A 89 -4.93 -20.61 8.68
N TYR A 90 -5.34 -19.81 9.68
CA TYR A 90 -6.63 -20.02 10.37
C TYR A 90 -7.66 -18.92 10.19
N ALA A 91 -7.29 -17.76 9.64
CA ALA A 91 -8.23 -16.71 9.27
C ALA A 91 -8.24 -16.60 7.74
N LEU A 92 -9.37 -16.98 7.13
CA LEU A 92 -9.51 -16.98 5.68
C LEU A 92 -9.25 -15.56 5.14
N PRO A 93 -8.17 -15.34 4.36
CA PRO A 93 -7.90 -14.04 3.78
C PRO A 93 -8.98 -13.70 2.75
N GLU A 94 -9.27 -12.41 2.61
CA GLU A 94 -10.11 -11.92 1.53
C GLU A 94 -9.27 -11.07 0.58
N PRO A 95 -9.68 -10.88 -0.68
CA PRO A 95 -9.05 -9.90 -1.53
C PRO A 95 -9.08 -8.53 -0.85
N ILE A 96 -7.97 -7.81 -0.88
CA ILE A 96 -7.80 -6.58 -0.10
C ILE A 96 -8.79 -5.48 -0.52
N GLU A 97 -9.27 -5.55 -1.76
CA GLU A 97 -10.28 -4.65 -2.33
C GLU A 97 -11.66 -4.85 -1.68
N PHE A 98 -11.91 -6.03 -1.11
CA PHE A 98 -13.16 -6.37 -0.41
C PHE A 98 -13.04 -6.29 1.11
N LEU A 99 -11.89 -5.85 1.63
CA LEU A 99 -11.66 -5.80 3.07
C LEU A 99 -12.63 -4.79 3.72
N SER A 100 -13.75 -5.31 4.24
CA SER A 100 -14.75 -4.52 4.95
C SER A 100 -14.19 -4.08 6.29
N LEU A 101 -14.01 -2.78 6.46
CA LEU A 101 -13.60 -2.22 7.77
C LEU A 101 -14.72 -2.30 8.82
N LYS A 102 -15.94 -2.69 8.42
CA LYS A 102 -17.10 -2.86 9.31
C LYS A 102 -17.09 -4.22 10.02
N ASP A 103 -16.94 -5.32 9.27
CA ASP A 103 -16.95 -6.70 9.80
C ASP A 103 -15.53 -7.17 10.13
N TRP A 104 -15.08 -6.76 11.31
CA TRP A 104 -13.65 -6.61 11.59
C TRP A 104 -13.09 -7.70 12.51
N HIS A 105 -12.09 -8.43 12.00
CA HIS A 105 -11.24 -9.31 12.79
C HIS A 105 -9.76 -9.00 12.49
N ALA A 106 -9.00 -8.69 13.54
CA ALA A 106 -7.57 -8.45 13.53
C ALA A 106 -6.79 -9.51 12.74
N ALA A 107 -7.06 -10.78 13.05
CA ALA A 107 -6.40 -11.92 12.42
C ALA A 107 -6.66 -11.95 10.90
N LYS A 108 -7.89 -11.63 10.47
CA LYS A 108 -8.28 -11.60 9.05
C LYS A 108 -7.58 -10.49 8.27
N ILE A 109 -7.41 -9.31 8.87
CA ILE A 109 -6.64 -8.22 8.24
C ILE A 109 -5.18 -8.64 8.07
N ILE A 110 -4.57 -9.16 9.13
CA ILE A 110 -3.18 -9.62 9.08
C ILE A 110 -3.03 -10.73 8.03
N ALA A 111 -3.95 -11.69 7.99
CA ALA A 111 -3.98 -12.75 6.99
C ALA A 111 -4.09 -12.19 5.57
N THR A 112 -4.96 -11.21 5.35
CA THR A 112 -5.17 -10.54 4.05
C THR A 112 -3.91 -9.81 3.57
N PHE A 113 -3.27 -9.03 4.45
CA PHE A 113 -2.01 -8.35 4.09
C PHE A 113 -0.88 -9.34 3.85
N TYR A 114 -0.77 -10.37 4.69
CA TYR A 114 0.23 -11.42 4.53
C TYR A 114 0.05 -12.16 3.19
N HIS A 115 -1.18 -12.54 2.86
CA HIS A 115 -1.54 -13.15 1.57
C HIS A 115 -1.07 -12.31 0.38
N GLN A 116 -1.31 -10.99 0.39
CA GLN A 116 -0.85 -10.12 -0.69
C GLN A 116 0.68 -10.11 -0.78
N THR A 117 1.39 -10.06 0.35
CA THR A 117 2.87 -10.11 0.34
C THR A 117 3.43 -11.43 -0.17
N THR A 118 2.78 -12.55 0.10
CA THR A 118 3.28 -13.88 -0.26
C THR A 118 2.91 -14.29 -1.68
N GLU A 119 1.66 -14.06 -2.09
CA GLU A 119 1.16 -14.48 -3.41
C GLU A 119 1.47 -13.47 -4.52
N LYS A 120 1.61 -12.18 -4.16
CA LYS A 120 1.88 -11.10 -5.12
C LYS A 120 3.05 -10.22 -4.68
N PRO A 121 4.25 -10.79 -4.45
CA PRO A 121 5.39 -10.07 -3.87
C PRO A 121 5.91 -8.89 -4.71
N LEU A 122 5.58 -8.85 -6.01
CA LEU A 122 5.95 -7.76 -6.92
C LEU A 122 4.86 -6.71 -7.10
N GLN A 123 3.66 -6.94 -6.55
CA GLN A 123 2.57 -5.97 -6.62
C GLN A 123 2.49 -5.21 -5.31
N PRO A 124 2.41 -3.87 -5.35
CA PRO A 124 2.28 -3.09 -4.15
C PRO A 124 0.93 -3.35 -3.49
N ILE A 125 0.90 -3.40 -2.16
CA ILE A 125 -0.34 -3.57 -1.42
C ILE A 125 -1.13 -2.27 -1.52
N ARG A 126 -2.18 -2.26 -2.34
CA ARG A 126 -3.07 -1.11 -2.51
C ARG A 126 -4.26 -1.23 -1.58
N LEU A 127 -4.24 -0.49 -0.48
CA LEU A 127 -5.41 -0.30 0.37
C LEU A 127 -6.08 1.03 0.01
N THR A 128 -7.19 0.99 -0.72
CA THR A 128 -7.97 2.18 -1.03
C THR A 128 -8.99 2.45 0.09
N ALA A 129 -8.76 3.49 0.88
CA ALA A 129 -9.72 3.97 1.87
C ALA A 129 -9.69 5.49 1.94
N THR A 130 -10.85 6.13 2.12
CA THR A 130 -10.91 7.57 2.35
C THR A 130 -10.38 7.89 3.75
N LEU A 131 -9.79 9.08 3.92
CA LEU A 131 -9.35 9.54 5.24
C LEU A 131 -10.53 9.57 6.24
N ASP A 132 -11.73 9.93 5.78
CA ASP A 132 -12.95 9.86 6.58
C ASP A 132 -13.29 8.44 7.01
N ALA A 133 -13.19 7.45 6.11
CA ALA A 133 -13.44 6.07 6.48
C ALA A 133 -12.43 5.57 7.53
N ILE A 134 -11.16 5.97 7.41
CA ILE A 134 -10.11 5.63 8.38
C ILE A 134 -10.33 6.36 9.72
N SER A 135 -10.72 7.64 9.68
CA SER A 135 -10.90 8.48 10.88
C SER A 135 -12.10 8.01 11.72
N GLN A 136 -13.11 7.42 11.10
CA GLN A 136 -14.28 6.83 11.76
C GLN A 136 -14.01 5.45 12.39
N LEU A 137 -12.83 4.85 12.15
CA LEU A 137 -12.50 3.57 12.76
C LEU A 137 -12.28 3.69 14.28
N PRO A 138 -12.75 2.71 15.07
CA PRO A 138 -12.31 2.52 16.44
C PRO A 138 -10.77 2.43 16.56
N THR A 139 -10.23 2.83 17.72
CA THR A 139 -8.78 3.01 17.93
C THR A 139 -7.99 1.72 17.74
N ASP A 140 -8.50 0.60 18.22
CA ASP A 140 -7.93 -0.73 18.01
C ASP A 140 -7.81 -1.06 16.52
N LYS A 141 -8.86 -0.78 15.74
CA LYS A 141 -8.85 -0.97 14.27
C LYS A 141 -7.78 -0.15 13.57
N LYS A 142 -7.65 1.13 13.94
CA LYS A 142 -6.60 2.02 13.40
C LYS A 142 -5.21 1.46 13.68
N ILE A 143 -4.98 0.93 14.87
CA ILE A 143 -3.67 0.41 15.27
C ILE A 143 -3.30 -0.85 14.50
N ILE A 144 -4.25 -1.76 14.30
CA ILE A 144 -3.99 -2.97 13.50
C ILE A 144 -3.74 -2.61 12.05
N LEU A 145 -4.50 -1.66 11.49
CA LEU A 145 -4.26 -1.17 10.15
C LEU A 145 -2.86 -0.56 10.02
N LEU A 146 -2.48 0.30 10.97
CA LEU A 146 -1.14 0.89 11.04
C LEU A 146 -0.04 -0.15 11.21
N PHE A 147 -0.29 -1.20 11.98
CA PHE A 147 0.61 -2.34 12.11
C PHE A 147 0.78 -3.05 10.77
N CYS A 148 -0.31 -3.38 10.10
CA CYS A 148 -0.27 -4.08 8.81
C CYS A 148 0.44 -3.25 7.75
N ILE A 149 0.14 -1.95 7.67
CA ILE A 149 0.86 -1.02 6.78
C ILE A 149 2.35 -1.04 7.10
N ARG A 150 2.74 -0.90 8.38
CA ARG A 150 4.15 -0.85 8.77
C ARG A 150 4.92 -2.15 8.50
N VAL A 151 4.26 -3.30 8.64
CA VAL A 151 4.90 -4.62 8.52
C VAL A 151 4.89 -5.13 7.09
N PHE A 152 3.81 -4.91 6.35
CA PHE A 152 3.59 -5.52 5.04
C PHE A 152 3.62 -4.53 3.88
N SER A 153 3.38 -3.23 4.13
CA SER A 153 3.30 -2.20 3.08
C SER A 153 4.44 -1.19 3.22
N PRO A 154 5.62 -1.42 2.63
CA PRO A 154 6.69 -0.42 2.61
C PRO A 154 6.31 0.82 1.78
N GLU A 155 5.25 0.71 0.98
CA GLU A 155 4.74 1.73 0.09
C GLU A 155 3.45 2.35 0.63
N ILE A 156 3.41 3.69 0.62
CA ILE A 156 2.23 4.46 0.99
C ILE A 156 1.69 5.10 -0.29
N THR A 157 0.44 4.77 -0.63
CA THR A 157 -0.28 5.35 -1.76
C THR A 157 -1.43 6.21 -1.23
N PHE A 158 -1.45 7.48 -1.59
CA PHE A 158 -2.60 8.36 -1.44
C PHE A 158 -3.15 8.62 -2.85
N GLU A 159 -4.34 8.08 -3.14
CA GLU A 159 -5.05 8.32 -4.40
C GLU A 159 -6.34 9.11 -4.14
N LYS A 160 -6.64 10.09 -5.01
CA LYS A 160 -7.90 10.85 -5.00
C LYS A 160 -8.19 11.59 -3.69
N SER A 161 -7.18 11.82 -2.86
CA SER A 161 -7.34 12.61 -1.65
C SER A 161 -7.25 14.09 -2.01
N GLU A 162 -8.14 14.90 -1.44
CA GLU A 162 -8.01 16.35 -1.42
C GLU A 162 -6.87 16.75 -0.46
N LEU A 163 -5.63 16.27 -0.69
CA LEU A 163 -4.47 16.62 0.14
C LEU A 163 -4.31 18.14 0.23
N GLY A 164 -4.72 18.83 -0.83
CA GLY A 164 -4.93 20.27 -0.91
C GLY A 164 -5.62 20.94 0.27
N ARG A 165 -6.52 20.22 0.95
CA ARG A 165 -7.40 20.75 2.01
C ARG A 165 -7.16 20.13 3.38
N MET A 166 -6.02 19.46 3.56
CA MET A 166 -5.68 18.88 4.86
C MET A 166 -5.58 19.97 5.92
N LYS A 167 -6.14 19.69 7.10
CA LYS A 167 -5.91 20.50 8.30
C LYS A 167 -4.44 20.38 8.72
N GLU A 168 -3.96 21.35 9.49
CA GLU A 168 -2.57 21.39 9.97
C GLU A 168 -2.13 20.10 10.70
N GLU A 169 -3.02 19.54 11.52
CA GLU A 169 -2.78 18.27 12.24
C GLU A 169 -2.63 17.07 11.27
N GLU A 170 -3.45 17.03 10.22
CA GLU A 170 -3.42 15.99 9.18
C GLU A 170 -2.15 16.11 8.33
N MET A 171 -1.78 17.34 7.97
CA MET A 171 -0.53 17.65 7.27
C MET A 171 0.68 17.19 8.10
N THR A 172 0.66 17.45 9.42
CA THR A 172 1.72 17.00 10.33
C THR A 172 1.85 15.47 10.35
N LEU A 173 0.72 14.75 10.41
CA LEU A 173 0.71 13.29 10.34
C LEU A 173 1.23 12.78 8.99
N PHE A 174 0.79 13.41 7.89
CA PHE A 174 1.24 13.11 6.53
C PHE A 174 2.76 13.28 6.40
N LEU A 175 3.32 14.43 6.77
CA LEU A 175 4.75 14.69 6.70
C LEU A 175 5.57 13.72 7.57
N ASN A 176 5.05 13.33 8.73
CA ASN A 176 5.67 12.31 9.58
C ASN A 176 5.72 10.92 8.94
N LYS A 177 4.79 10.62 8.01
CA LYS A 177 4.82 9.41 7.19
C LYS A 177 5.77 9.55 6.02
N VAL A 178 5.78 10.70 5.34
CA VAL A 178 6.75 11.01 4.29
C VAL A 178 8.16 10.79 4.79
N ARG A 179 8.49 11.22 6.02
CA ARG A 179 9.80 11.06 6.67
C ARG A 179 10.26 9.61 6.91
N LYS A 180 9.36 8.62 6.77
CA LYS A 180 9.62 7.21 7.13
C LYS A 180 9.39 6.24 5.97
N SER A 181 8.91 6.74 4.83
CA SER A 181 8.51 5.90 3.70
C SER A 181 9.69 5.54 2.81
N TYR A 182 9.73 4.34 2.24
CA TYR A 182 10.71 3.97 1.22
C TYR A 182 10.24 4.37 -0.19
N GLN A 183 8.92 4.38 -0.38
CA GLN A 183 8.23 4.79 -1.59
C GLN A 183 6.99 5.62 -1.23
N LEU A 184 6.71 6.65 -2.01
CA LEU A 184 5.57 7.53 -1.81
C LEU A 184 4.84 7.74 -3.13
N ILE A 185 3.55 7.40 -3.18
CA ILE A 185 2.68 7.73 -4.32
C ILE A 185 1.63 8.74 -3.85
N LEU A 186 1.61 9.91 -4.50
CA LEU A 186 0.64 10.98 -4.33
C LEU A 186 -0.18 11.19 -5.60
N ASP A 187 -0.59 10.11 -6.27
CA ASP A 187 -1.27 10.22 -7.54
C ASP A 187 -2.69 10.81 -7.37
N ASP A 188 -3.09 11.72 -8.26
CA ASP A 188 -4.42 12.35 -8.24
C ASP A 188 -4.73 13.12 -6.93
N THR A 189 -3.73 13.82 -6.35
CA THR A 189 -3.82 14.48 -5.03
C THR A 189 -4.01 16.01 -5.04
N ARG A 190 -4.30 16.63 -6.19
CA ARG A 190 -4.54 18.10 -6.33
C ARG A 190 -3.54 18.98 -5.57
N LEU A 191 -2.24 18.78 -5.81
CA LEU A 191 -1.17 19.53 -5.14
C LEU A 191 -1.13 21.01 -5.53
N ASP A 192 -1.87 21.41 -6.57
CA ASP A 192 -2.11 22.81 -6.93
C ASP A 192 -2.84 23.60 -5.85
N GLN A 193 -3.49 22.92 -4.91
CA GLN A 193 -4.17 23.55 -3.77
C GLN A 193 -3.25 23.79 -2.58
N TRP A 194 -2.02 23.25 -2.57
CA TRP A 194 -1.06 23.53 -1.52
C TRP A 194 -0.49 24.93 -1.66
N ASP A 195 -0.43 25.63 -0.53
CA ASP A 195 0.32 26.87 -0.44
C ASP A 195 1.83 26.61 -0.41
N LYS A 196 2.59 27.70 -0.41
CA LYS A 196 4.05 27.68 -0.31
C LYS A 196 4.54 26.95 0.93
N HIS A 197 3.87 27.12 2.07
CA HIS A 197 4.30 26.54 3.33
C HIS A 197 4.25 25.01 3.28
N ASN A 198 3.15 24.46 2.77
CA ASN A 198 2.96 23.02 2.61
C ASN A 198 3.94 22.43 1.59
N TRP A 199 4.19 23.10 0.46
CA TRP A 199 5.21 22.68 -0.52
C TRP A 199 6.63 22.68 0.08
N SER A 200 6.99 23.71 0.85
CA SER A 200 8.28 23.77 1.55
C SER A 200 8.43 22.63 2.54
N ALA A 201 7.43 22.43 3.40
CA ALA A 201 7.45 21.38 4.42
C ALA A 201 7.48 19.97 3.81
N PHE A 202 6.79 19.77 2.68
CA PHE A 202 6.85 18.53 1.92
C PHE A 202 8.24 18.29 1.32
N TYR A 203 8.82 19.29 0.64
CA TYR A 203 10.18 19.22 0.12
C TYR A 203 11.18 18.85 1.21
N GLU A 204 11.14 19.54 2.36
CA GLU A 204 12.02 19.27 3.49
C GLU A 204 11.86 17.84 4.02
N ALA A 205 10.63 17.33 4.11
CA ALA A 205 10.36 15.97 4.56
C ALA A 205 10.94 14.91 3.59
N VAL A 206 10.83 15.15 2.26
CA VAL A 206 11.41 14.29 1.23
C VAL A 206 12.94 14.37 1.24
N GLU A 207 13.50 15.56 1.38
CA GLU A 207 14.94 15.80 1.43
C GLU A 207 15.60 15.13 2.63
N GLN A 208 14.97 15.21 3.81
CA GLN A 208 15.46 14.59 5.04
C GLN A 208 15.31 13.06 5.03
N ASN A 209 14.33 12.51 4.30
CA ASN A 209 14.14 11.07 4.21
C ASN A 209 15.07 10.43 3.18
N LYS A 210 16.29 10.10 3.61
CA LYS A 210 17.28 9.41 2.76
C LYS A 210 16.89 7.98 2.37
N SER A 211 15.85 7.40 3.00
CA SER A 211 15.33 6.09 2.64
C SER A 211 14.30 6.15 1.52
N LEU A 212 13.73 7.33 1.21
CA LEU A 212 12.75 7.47 0.14
C LEU A 212 13.47 7.40 -1.21
N THR A 213 13.21 6.36 -1.99
CA THR A 213 13.89 6.12 -3.27
C THR A 213 12.98 6.27 -4.48
N SER A 214 11.65 6.22 -4.28
CA SER A 214 10.66 6.37 -5.35
C SER A 214 9.56 7.35 -4.94
N LEU A 215 9.26 8.32 -5.80
CA LEU A 215 8.20 9.31 -5.61
C LEU A 215 7.31 9.39 -6.86
N SER A 216 6.01 9.19 -6.70
CA SER A 216 5.03 9.37 -7.76
C SER A 216 4.14 10.58 -7.49
N LEU A 217 4.08 11.49 -8.46
CA LEU A 217 3.26 12.70 -8.45
C LEU A 217 2.37 12.73 -9.71
N ASN A 218 1.82 11.59 -10.15
CA ASN A 218 1.05 11.56 -11.39
C ASN A 218 -0.31 12.25 -11.20
N LYS A 219 -0.80 12.97 -12.21
CA LYS A 219 -2.11 13.66 -12.18
C LYS A 219 -2.28 14.60 -10.96
N THR A 220 -1.22 15.26 -10.52
CA THR A 220 -1.24 16.14 -9.33
C THR A 220 -1.39 17.62 -9.67
N SER A 221 -1.73 17.93 -10.93
CA SER A 221 -1.85 19.29 -11.46
C SER A 221 -0.54 20.09 -11.42
N LEU A 222 0.64 19.44 -11.55
CA LEU A 222 1.93 20.16 -11.45
C LEU A 222 2.07 21.31 -12.46
N TYR A 223 1.38 21.27 -13.60
CA TYR A 223 1.33 22.42 -14.51
C TYR A 223 0.96 23.72 -13.77
N LEU A 224 -0.08 23.70 -12.92
CA LEU A 224 -0.51 24.86 -12.15
C LEU A 224 0.53 25.26 -11.09
N CYS A 225 1.12 24.27 -10.43
CA CYS A 225 2.19 24.49 -9.45
C CYS A 225 3.40 25.19 -10.07
N CYS A 226 3.78 24.81 -11.30
CA CYS A 226 4.91 25.40 -12.02
C CYS A 226 4.68 26.86 -12.44
N LEU A 227 3.43 27.34 -12.50
CA LEU A 227 3.15 28.75 -12.81
C LEU A 227 3.47 29.68 -11.63
N ASN A 228 3.60 29.14 -10.42
CA ASN A 228 4.10 29.87 -9.25
C ASN A 228 5.61 29.67 -9.13
N GLU A 229 6.39 30.75 -9.22
CA GLU A 229 7.86 30.68 -9.24
C GLU A 229 8.46 29.99 -8.01
N GLU A 230 7.92 30.26 -6.82
CA GLU A 230 8.43 29.69 -5.57
C GLU A 230 8.11 28.19 -5.46
N ILE A 231 6.88 27.79 -5.83
CA ILE A 231 6.49 26.38 -5.86
C ILE A 231 7.27 25.62 -6.93
N PHE A 232 7.46 26.24 -8.10
CA PHE A 232 8.24 25.66 -9.18
C PHE A 232 9.67 25.37 -8.73
N GLN A 233 10.28 26.25 -7.93
CA GLN A 233 11.61 26.01 -7.38
C GLN A 233 11.67 24.75 -6.51
N TYR A 234 10.65 24.45 -5.70
CA TYR A 234 10.60 23.19 -4.94
C TYR A 234 10.50 21.97 -5.85
N ILE A 235 9.75 22.05 -6.96
CA ILE A 235 9.68 20.97 -7.96
C ILE A 235 11.05 20.73 -8.60
N LEU A 236 11.75 21.80 -8.99
CA LEU A 236 13.11 21.70 -9.54
C LEU A 236 14.08 21.10 -8.51
N ASN A 237 13.96 21.47 -7.23
CA ASN A 237 14.77 20.92 -6.17
C ASN A 237 14.49 19.42 -5.94
N LEU A 238 13.22 18.98 -5.99
CA LEU A 238 12.86 17.55 -5.91
C LEU A 238 13.54 16.73 -7.02
N ILE A 239 13.56 17.25 -8.25
CA ILE A 239 14.23 16.62 -9.40
C ILE A 239 15.75 16.51 -9.18
N ALA A 240 16.34 17.40 -8.38
CA ALA A 240 17.77 17.41 -8.08
C ALA A 240 18.19 16.50 -6.91
N LEU A 241 17.24 15.86 -6.20
CA LEU A 241 17.56 15.07 -5.01
C LEU A 241 18.31 13.76 -5.34
N PRO A 242 19.52 13.53 -4.79
CA PRO A 242 20.37 12.41 -5.18
C PRO A 242 19.95 11.04 -4.62
N HIS A 243 19.13 11.01 -3.56
CA HIS A 243 18.65 9.76 -2.99
C HIS A 243 17.41 9.20 -3.71
N LEU A 244 16.70 10.03 -4.48
CA LEU A 244 15.62 9.57 -5.34
C LEU A 244 16.19 8.81 -6.54
N SER A 245 15.78 7.57 -6.72
CA SER A 245 16.10 6.75 -7.90
C SER A 245 15.01 6.86 -8.97
N GLU A 246 13.77 7.09 -8.55
CA GLU A 246 12.60 7.15 -9.42
C GLU A 246 11.71 8.36 -9.09
N LEU A 247 11.27 9.08 -10.11
CA LEU A 247 10.32 10.19 -10.00
C LEU A 247 9.29 10.14 -11.13
N PHE A 248 8.02 9.89 -10.81
CA PHE A 248 6.95 9.81 -11.81
C PHE A 248 6.14 11.10 -11.85
N LEU A 249 6.09 11.75 -13.03
CA LEU A 249 5.42 13.05 -13.25
C LEU A 249 4.34 12.95 -14.34
N HIS A 250 3.76 11.77 -14.54
CA HIS A 250 2.83 11.52 -15.64
C HIS A 250 1.53 12.33 -15.52
N ASN A 251 0.94 12.68 -16.67
CA ASN A 251 -0.38 13.32 -16.76
C ASN A 251 -0.49 14.66 -16.01
N ASN A 252 0.60 15.43 -15.93
CA ASN A 252 0.60 16.75 -15.26
C ASN A 252 0.52 17.93 -16.23
N LEU A 253 0.29 17.69 -17.52
CA LEU A 253 0.25 18.71 -18.58
C LEU A 253 1.53 19.58 -18.64
N LEU A 254 2.69 19.01 -18.31
CA LEU A 254 3.96 19.75 -18.27
C LEU A 254 4.41 20.21 -19.66
N ASN A 255 3.94 19.56 -20.74
CA ASN A 255 4.19 19.95 -22.12
C ASN A 255 3.47 21.25 -22.53
N THR A 256 2.50 21.73 -21.75
CA THR A 256 1.79 22.99 -22.02
C THR A 256 2.36 24.17 -21.22
N LEU A 257 3.47 23.99 -20.50
CA LEU A 257 4.13 25.07 -19.78
C LEU A 257 4.61 26.18 -20.73
N PRO A 258 4.62 27.45 -20.30
CA PRO A 258 5.30 28.52 -21.01
C PRO A 258 6.74 28.12 -21.39
N PRO A 259 7.24 28.47 -22.60
CA PRO A 259 8.52 28.00 -23.10
C PRO A 259 9.71 28.20 -22.14
N GLU A 260 9.73 29.34 -21.43
CA GLU A 260 10.77 29.63 -20.45
C GLU A 260 10.76 28.67 -19.25
N LEU A 261 9.58 28.39 -18.70
CA LEU A 261 9.41 27.44 -17.60
C LEU A 261 9.70 26.01 -18.05
N PHE A 262 9.24 25.65 -19.25
CA PHE A 262 9.54 24.35 -19.84
C PHE A 262 11.05 24.14 -20.04
N THR A 263 11.76 25.17 -20.53
CA THR A 263 13.22 25.14 -20.70
C THR A 263 13.93 24.94 -19.36
N LYS A 264 13.49 25.63 -18.30
CA LYS A 264 14.02 25.43 -16.93
C LYS A 264 13.79 24.00 -16.43
N LEU A 265 12.58 23.48 -16.60
CA LEU A 265 12.22 22.12 -16.20
C LEU A 265 13.07 21.08 -16.92
N ARG A 266 13.19 21.18 -18.25
CA ARG A 266 14.04 20.32 -19.08
C ARG A 266 15.50 20.37 -18.62
N GLY A 267 16.03 21.57 -18.38
CA GLY A 267 17.40 21.74 -17.88
C GLY A 267 17.64 21.10 -16.50
N ALA A 268 16.63 21.04 -15.63
CA ALA A 268 16.71 20.33 -14.36
C ALA A 268 16.66 18.80 -14.54
N ILE A 269 15.79 18.30 -15.43
CA ILE A 269 15.69 16.87 -15.77
C ILE A 269 17.03 16.36 -16.35
N ASP A 270 17.62 17.11 -17.29
CA ASP A 270 18.88 16.71 -17.94
C ASP A 270 20.07 16.65 -16.96
N LYS A 271 20.02 17.44 -15.87
CA LYS A 271 21.04 17.46 -14.81
C LYS A 271 20.70 16.58 -13.61
N SER A 272 19.54 15.91 -13.65
CA SER A 272 19.04 15.16 -12.51
C SER A 272 19.91 13.94 -12.22
N PRO A 273 20.21 13.64 -10.94
CA PRO A 273 20.83 12.38 -10.54
C PRO A 273 19.85 11.19 -10.55
N ILE A 274 18.54 11.45 -10.74
CA ILE A 274 17.48 10.44 -10.68
C ILE A 274 17.58 9.53 -11.91
N LYS A 275 17.67 8.22 -11.66
CA LYS A 275 17.86 7.22 -12.72
C LYS A 275 16.67 7.12 -13.66
N HIS A 276 15.46 7.30 -13.12
CA HIS A 276 14.24 7.23 -13.89
C HIS A 276 13.31 8.40 -13.58
N ILE A 277 13.05 9.24 -14.59
CA ILE A 277 12.00 10.25 -14.53
C ILE A 277 10.89 9.89 -15.52
N GLY A 278 9.66 9.75 -15.04
CA GLY A 278 8.52 9.35 -15.87
C GLY A 278 7.75 10.52 -16.47
N LEU A 279 7.79 10.71 -17.80
CA LEU A 279 7.13 11.82 -18.51
C LEU A 279 6.30 11.38 -19.75
N ARG A 280 5.40 10.39 -19.61
CA ARG A 280 4.63 9.79 -20.74
C ARG A 280 3.89 10.76 -21.69
N HIS A 281 3.60 12.00 -21.29
CA HIS A 281 2.83 12.97 -22.08
C HIS A 281 3.68 14.06 -22.73
N VAL A 282 4.97 14.11 -22.41
CA VAL A 282 5.93 14.98 -23.09
C VAL A 282 6.41 14.21 -24.32
N SER A 283 6.58 14.90 -25.45
CA SER A 283 7.09 14.24 -26.67
C SER A 283 8.46 13.59 -26.40
N PRO A 284 8.79 12.44 -27.02
CA PRO A 284 10.11 11.81 -26.80
C PRO A 284 11.30 12.75 -27.07
N GLU A 285 11.15 13.70 -27.99
CA GLU A 285 12.17 14.69 -28.36
C GLU A 285 12.43 15.72 -27.24
N ASP A 286 11.43 15.92 -26.38
CA ASP A 286 11.44 16.90 -25.30
C ASP A 286 11.66 16.30 -23.90
N GLN A 287 11.71 14.97 -23.81
CA GLN A 287 11.82 14.22 -22.56
C GLN A 287 13.21 14.28 -21.90
N GLY A 288 14.26 14.66 -22.64
CA GLY A 288 15.63 14.67 -22.12
C GLY A 288 16.21 13.26 -21.91
N LEU A 289 17.51 13.18 -21.55
CA LEU A 289 18.22 11.88 -21.46
C LEU A 289 17.70 11.01 -20.30
N ALA A 290 17.38 11.61 -19.15
CA ALA A 290 16.97 10.90 -17.93
C ALA A 290 15.57 10.25 -18.04
N SER A 291 14.71 10.72 -18.96
CA SER A 291 13.37 10.15 -19.17
C SER A 291 13.38 8.94 -20.11
N SER A 292 14.36 8.85 -21.01
CA SER A 292 14.43 7.81 -22.05
C SER A 292 14.83 6.41 -21.54
N CYS A 293 15.42 6.31 -20.34
CA CYS A 293 15.98 5.07 -19.79
C CYS A 293 15.04 4.27 -18.85
N GLY A 294 13.78 4.70 -18.74
CA GLY A 294 12.80 4.09 -17.82
C GLY A 294 12.21 2.78 -18.29
N MET A 295 12.31 1.73 -17.46
CA MET A 295 11.74 0.38 -17.68
C MET A 295 10.20 0.31 -17.89
N PHE A 296 9.48 1.43 -17.97
CA PHE A 296 8.06 1.49 -18.30
C PHE A 296 7.73 1.88 -19.75
N ALA A 297 8.72 2.16 -20.62
CA ALA A 297 8.48 2.24 -22.07
C ALA A 297 8.22 0.85 -22.70
N ARG A 298 8.66 -0.25 -22.06
CA ARG A 298 8.54 -1.62 -22.60
C ARG A 298 7.30 -2.39 -22.17
N TYR A 299 6.51 -1.90 -21.21
CA TYR A 299 5.35 -2.66 -20.71
C TYR A 299 4.10 -2.53 -21.61
N ILE A 300 3.96 -1.44 -22.38
CA ILE A 300 2.78 -1.21 -23.25
C ILE A 300 2.94 -1.83 -24.64
N GLN A 301 4.16 -2.14 -25.09
CA GLN A 301 4.36 -2.69 -26.44
C GLN A 301 4.09 -4.20 -26.54
N ARG A 302 4.12 -4.96 -25.44
CA ARG A 302 3.78 -6.40 -25.45
C ARG A 302 2.29 -6.71 -25.37
N SER A 303 1.44 -5.73 -25.07
CA SER A 303 -0.02 -5.92 -25.12
C SER A 303 -0.62 -5.66 -26.50
N VAL A 304 0.14 -5.10 -27.44
CA VAL A 304 -0.33 -4.84 -28.83
C VAL A 304 0.07 -5.99 -29.78
N ASP A 305 1.08 -6.79 -29.43
CA ASP A 305 1.51 -7.93 -30.24
C ASP A 305 0.69 -9.22 -29.99
N PHE A 306 -0.36 -9.18 -29.15
CA PHE A 306 -1.22 -10.34 -28.86
C PHE A 306 -2.58 -10.34 -29.60
N GLU A 307 -2.89 -9.29 -30.38
CA GLU A 307 -4.16 -9.17 -31.13
C GLU A 307 -4.04 -9.46 -32.65
N SER A 308 -2.98 -10.10 -33.12
CA SER A 308 -2.83 -10.47 -34.55
C SER A 308 -2.83 -11.99 -34.82
N GLY A 309 -3.51 -12.77 -33.99
CA GLY A 309 -3.49 -14.24 -34.09
C GLY A 309 -4.80 -14.95 -33.74
N PHE A 310 -5.96 -14.36 -34.01
CA PHE A 310 -7.24 -15.08 -33.92
C PHE A 310 -7.93 -15.11 -35.29
N ASP A 311 -7.61 -16.17 -36.04
CA ASP A 311 -8.24 -16.52 -37.31
C ASP A 311 -9.68 -17.00 -37.02
N GLY A 312 -10.64 -16.17 -37.42
CA GLY A 312 -12.06 -16.43 -37.27
C GLY A 312 -12.54 -17.49 -38.24
N SER A 313 -12.45 -18.77 -37.85
CA SER A 313 -13.25 -19.82 -38.45
C SER A 313 -13.84 -20.71 -37.36
N LEU A 314 -15.16 -20.61 -37.16
CA LEU A 314 -16.00 -21.71 -36.66
C LEU A 314 -17.49 -21.32 -36.77
N THR A 315 -18.11 -21.90 -37.80
CA THR A 315 -19.39 -22.62 -37.76
C THR A 315 -20.56 -22.00 -36.99
N GLN A 316 -21.54 -21.49 -37.75
CA GLN A 316 -22.92 -21.37 -37.30
C GLN A 316 -23.66 -22.69 -37.53
N LEU A 317 -24.22 -23.23 -36.45
CA LEU A 317 -25.23 -24.30 -36.42
C LEU A 317 -26.30 -23.88 -35.41
N SER A 318 -27.51 -23.65 -35.91
CA SER A 318 -28.83 -23.84 -35.28
C SER A 318 -29.86 -23.14 -36.19
N ASP A 319 -30.56 -23.89 -37.03
CA ASP A 319 -31.91 -24.47 -36.80
C ASP A 319 -33.01 -23.38 -36.94
N ASP A 320 -33.72 -23.37 -38.09
CA ASP A 320 -35.10 -23.90 -38.30
C ASP A 320 -36.19 -22.93 -37.77
N ALA A 321 -37.32 -22.62 -38.43
CA ALA A 321 -37.99 -23.12 -39.63
C ALA A 321 -39.09 -22.11 -40.07
N SER A 322 -39.80 -22.46 -41.17
CA SER A 322 -41.06 -21.88 -41.74
C SER A 322 -40.90 -20.61 -42.59
N GLU A 323 -41.52 -20.43 -43.76
CA GLU A 323 -42.54 -21.17 -44.51
C GLU A 323 -42.59 -20.60 -45.94
N SER A 324 -42.52 -21.41 -46.99
CA SER A 324 -43.19 -21.13 -48.28
C SER A 324 -43.17 -22.39 -49.16
N VAL A 325 -44.32 -22.77 -49.71
CA VAL A 325 -44.58 -22.86 -51.17
C VAL A 325 -46.03 -23.29 -51.33
N ALA A 326 -46.83 -22.38 -51.90
CA ALA A 326 -48.07 -22.71 -52.58
C ALA A 326 -47.75 -23.16 -54.01
N SER A 327 -48.23 -24.34 -54.40
CA SER A 327 -48.62 -24.63 -55.79
C SER A 327 -49.36 -25.97 -55.85
N CYS A 328 -50.63 -25.93 -56.24
CA CYS A 328 -51.26 -26.93 -57.10
C CYS A 328 -52.48 -26.30 -57.78
N SER A 329 -52.42 -26.28 -59.11
CA SER A 329 -53.51 -26.08 -60.07
C SER A 329 -54.64 -27.08 -59.89
N VAL A 330 -55.90 -26.63 -59.94
CA VAL A 330 -56.86 -26.69 -61.08
C VAL A 330 -57.86 -25.56 -60.91
#